data_AF-F0ZKV5-F1
#
_entry.id   AF-F0ZKV5-F1
#
_cell.length_a   1.000
_cell.length_b   1.000
_cell.length_c   1.000
_cell.angle_alpha   90.00
_cell.angle_beta   90.00
_cell.angle_gamma   90.00
#
_symmetry.space_group_name_H-M   'P 1'
#
loop_
_entity.id
_entity.type
_entity.pdbx_description
1 polymer ?
#
loop_
_entity_poly.entity_id
_entity_poly.type
_entity_poly.pdbx_seq_one_letter_code
_entity_poly.pdbx_strand_id
1 'polypeptide(L)'
;MSKKTIVFALLIVSIVLCVITLGLSLSQIKDKYKNAIALGDCNDVPNPFKLVSKDNAGSYIICNWASSRSAVRLLYLFIFIILSSLSLFSIVGKSKQLLFVLSIALLVIGAFGIFSFAYDAKAITDSRKYCKSIKDLGNAKCVYDNFNATITFNIFTAISIIATGVFSAIFRNSMFE
;
A
#
# COMPACT_ATOMS: atom_id res chain seq x y z
N MET A 1 20.71 20.24 11.03
CA MET A 1 19.23 20.22 10.80
C MET A 1 18.55 20.09 12.15
N SER A 2 17.53 20.91 12.47
CA SER A 2 16.87 20.81 13.78
C SER A 2 16.05 19.52 13.90
N LYS A 3 15.87 18.99 15.11
CA LYS A 3 15.05 17.78 15.36
C LYS A 3 13.62 17.95 14.83
N LYS A 4 13.04 19.15 14.98
CA LYS A 4 11.73 19.51 14.42
C LYS A 4 11.70 19.36 12.91
N THR A 5 12.72 19.90 12.23
CA THR A 5 12.84 19.84 10.78
C THR A 5 12.90 18.40 10.29
N ILE A 6 13.58 17.50 11.01
CA ILE A 6 13.65 16.07 10.66
C ILE A 6 12.26 15.42 10.74
N VAL A 7 11.52 15.62 11.83
CA VAL A 7 10.17 15.04 11.99
C VAL A 7 9.23 15.58 10.93
N PHE A 8 9.23 16.89 10.67
CA PHE A 8 8.42 17.50 9.61
C PHE A 8 8.77 16.95 8.22
N ALA A 9 10.05 16.82 7.90
CA ALA A 9 10.49 16.26 6.63
C ALA A 9 10.03 14.80 6.46
N LEU A 10 10.16 13.97 7.51
CA LEU A 10 9.67 12.59 7.49
C LEU A 10 8.16 12.51 7.29
N LEU A 11 7.39 13.38 7.95
CA LEU A 11 5.94 13.45 7.82
C LEU A 11 5.53 13.82 6.38
N ILE A 12 6.16 14.83 5.80
CA ILE A 12 5.92 15.24 4.40
C ILE A 12 6.26 14.11 3.43
N VAL A 13 7.44 13.49 3.58
CA VAL A 13 7.87 12.36 2.75
C VAL A 13 6.88 11.19 2.86
N SER A 14 6.43 10.86 4.08
CA SER A 14 5.46 9.80 4.31
C SER A 14 4.12 10.09 3.64
N ILE A 15 3.65 11.34 3.70
CA ILE A 15 2.41 11.77 3.02
C ILE A 15 2.55 11.65 1.50
N VAL A 16 3.66 12.13 0.93
CA VAL A 16 3.91 12.02 -0.51
C VAL A 16 3.93 10.56 -0.97
N LEU A 17 4.65 9.69 -0.25
CA LEU A 17 4.70 8.26 -0.53
C LEU A 17 3.32 7.61 -0.41
N CYS A 18 2.52 8.00 0.59
CA CYS A 18 1.15 7.54 0.74
C CYS A 18 0.27 7.96 -0.45
N VAL A 19 0.34 9.21 -0.90
CA VAL A 19 -0.43 9.71 -2.05
C VAL A 19 -0.07 8.94 -3.32
N ILE A 20 1.22 8.69 -3.56
CA ILE A 20 1.69 7.87 -4.69
C ILE A 20 1.12 6.44 -4.58
N THR A 21 1.23 5.83 -3.40
CA THR A 21 0.74 4.46 -3.15
C THR A 21 -0.77 4.36 -3.31
N LEU A 22 -1.53 5.37 -2.88
CA LEU A 22 -2.98 5.48 -3.10
C LEU A 22 -3.30 5.57 -4.59
N GLY A 23 -2.63 6.45 -5.33
CA GLY A 23 -2.81 6.60 -6.77
C GLY A 23 -2.57 5.30 -7.53
N LEU A 24 -1.49 4.60 -7.20
CA LEU A 24 -1.15 3.29 -7.77
C LEU A 24 -2.13 2.19 -7.33
N SER A 25 -2.63 2.25 -6.09
CA SER A 25 -3.65 1.30 -5.61
C SER A 25 -5.00 1.50 -6.30
N LEU A 26 -5.40 2.75 -6.55
CA LEU A 26 -6.62 3.09 -7.26
C LEU A 26 -6.53 2.76 -8.75
N SER A 27 -5.36 2.93 -9.37
CA SER A 27 -5.17 2.55 -10.77
C SER A 27 -5.31 1.05 -10.99
N GLN A 28 -4.91 0.22 -10.01
CA GLN A 28 -5.13 -1.23 -10.05
C GLN A 28 -6.60 -1.66 -9.99
N ILE A 29 -7.48 -0.84 -9.38
CA ILE A 29 -8.93 -1.08 -9.31
C ILE A 29 -9.63 -0.55 -10.56
N LYS A 30 -9.15 0.55 -11.13
CA LYS A 30 -9.72 1.21 -12.33
C LYS A 30 -9.32 0.56 -13.66
N ASP A 31 -8.69 -0.61 -13.65
CA ASP A 31 -8.23 -1.25 -14.88
C ASP A 31 -9.34 -1.29 -15.94
N LYS A 32 -8.95 -0.96 -17.18
CA LYS A 32 -9.75 -0.66 -18.40
C LYS A 32 -10.71 -1.77 -18.88
N TYR A 33 -10.98 -2.74 -18.04
CA TYR A 33 -11.54 -4.03 -18.39
C TYR A 33 -12.83 -4.30 -17.61
N LYS A 34 -13.65 -3.26 -17.39
CA LYS A 34 -14.95 -3.34 -16.68
C LYS A 34 -15.93 -4.37 -17.25
N ASN A 35 -15.68 -4.90 -18.45
CA ASN A 35 -16.49 -5.90 -19.14
C ASN A 35 -15.79 -7.28 -19.22
N ALA A 36 -14.80 -7.54 -18.36
CA ALA A 36 -14.09 -8.80 -18.33
C ALA A 36 -14.99 -9.95 -17.90
N ILE A 37 -15.00 -11.01 -18.71
CA ILE A 37 -15.56 -12.31 -18.31
C ILE A 37 -14.61 -12.89 -17.25
N ALA A 38 -15.11 -13.10 -16.03
CA ALA A 38 -14.41 -13.86 -15.01
C ALA A 38 -14.21 -15.30 -15.50
N LEU A 39 -13.06 -15.57 -16.11
CA LEU A 39 -12.71 -16.91 -16.57
C LEU A 39 -12.21 -17.73 -15.36
N GLY A 40 -13.15 -18.36 -14.68
CA GLY A 40 -12.90 -19.37 -13.65
C GLY A 40 -13.02 -18.88 -12.21
N ASP A 41 -13.54 -19.76 -11.37
CA ASP A 41 -13.58 -19.60 -9.93
C ASP A 41 -12.16 -19.89 -9.40
N CYS A 42 -11.55 -18.96 -8.65
CA CYS A 42 -10.18 -19.14 -8.13
C CYS A 42 -10.11 -20.17 -6.97
N ASN A 43 -11.04 -21.12 -6.90
CA ASN A 43 -11.17 -22.08 -5.80
C ASN A 43 -9.98 -23.04 -5.72
N ASP A 44 -9.35 -23.36 -6.86
CA ASP A 44 -8.26 -24.33 -6.93
C ASP A 44 -6.86 -23.68 -6.91
N VAL A 45 -6.77 -22.34 -6.82
CA VAL A 45 -5.48 -21.65 -6.77
C VAL A 45 -5.18 -21.24 -5.33
N PRO A 46 -4.21 -21.88 -4.65
CA PRO A 46 -3.97 -21.70 -3.22
C PRO A 46 -3.45 -20.30 -2.87
N ASN A 47 -3.03 -19.52 -3.87
CA ASN A 47 -2.46 -18.20 -3.66
C ASN A 47 -3.01 -17.17 -4.67
N PRO A 48 -3.20 -15.91 -4.23
CA PRO A 48 -3.73 -14.83 -5.04
C PRO A 48 -2.92 -14.60 -6.32
N PHE A 49 -3.59 -14.54 -7.47
CA PHE A 49 -2.97 -14.13 -8.71
C PHE A 49 -3.85 -13.16 -9.52
N LYS A 50 -3.19 -12.34 -10.35
CA LYS A 50 -3.86 -11.51 -11.35
C LYS A 50 -3.23 -11.74 -12.72
N LEU A 51 -4.09 -11.97 -13.71
CA LEU A 51 -3.73 -12.26 -15.10
C LEU A 51 -4.59 -11.40 -16.03
N VAL A 52 -4.00 -10.81 -17.08
CA VAL A 52 -4.71 -9.99 -18.08
C VAL A 52 -4.47 -10.60 -19.46
N SER A 53 -5.52 -11.03 -20.16
CA SER A 53 -5.40 -11.52 -21.54
C SER A 53 -5.57 -10.36 -22.53
N LYS A 54 -4.78 -10.33 -23.63
CA LYS A 54 -4.90 -9.29 -24.67
C LYS A 54 -5.86 -9.67 -25.80
N ASP A 55 -6.29 -10.94 -25.92
CA ASP A 55 -6.97 -11.39 -27.14
C ASP A 55 -8.46 -11.16 -27.22
N ASN A 56 -9.15 -11.24 -26.10
CA ASN A 56 -10.57 -10.93 -26.06
C ASN A 56 -10.72 -9.65 -25.28
N ALA A 57 -10.78 -8.53 -26.01
CA ALA A 57 -11.30 -7.21 -25.62
C ALA A 57 -11.62 -7.05 -24.11
N GLY A 58 -10.60 -7.18 -23.27
CA GLY A 58 -10.70 -6.97 -21.83
C GLY A 58 -11.10 -8.13 -20.93
N SER A 59 -10.71 -9.39 -21.18
CA SER A 59 -10.81 -10.46 -20.18
C SER A 59 -9.56 -10.53 -19.27
N TYR A 60 -9.76 -10.43 -17.95
CA TYR A 60 -8.76 -10.68 -16.92
C TYR A 60 -9.26 -11.76 -15.97
N ILE A 61 -8.33 -12.50 -15.37
CA ILE A 61 -8.62 -13.32 -14.19
C ILE A 61 -8.12 -12.52 -12.99
N ILE A 62 -9.06 -11.94 -12.24
CA ILE A 62 -8.80 -11.32 -10.94
C ILE A 62 -9.56 -12.16 -9.92
N CYS A 63 -8.84 -12.82 -9.03
CA CYS A 63 -9.49 -13.48 -7.91
C CYS A 63 -10.12 -12.43 -6.98
N ASN A 64 -11.37 -12.63 -6.55
CA ASN A 64 -12.11 -11.71 -5.66
C ASN A 64 -11.28 -11.29 -4.43
N TRP A 65 -10.46 -12.20 -3.92
CA TRP A 65 -9.57 -11.96 -2.79
C TRP A 65 -8.51 -10.86 -3.04
N ALA A 66 -8.03 -10.68 -4.28
CA ALA A 66 -7.10 -9.60 -4.63
C ALA A 66 -7.77 -8.21 -4.58
N SER A 67 -9.07 -8.15 -4.86
CA SER A 67 -9.88 -6.93 -4.73
C SER A 67 -10.07 -6.54 -3.26
N SER A 68 -10.43 -7.51 -2.41
CA SER A 68 -10.57 -7.30 -0.96
C SER A 68 -9.27 -6.82 -0.31
N ARG A 69 -8.11 -7.33 -0.75
CA ARG A 69 -6.80 -6.89 -0.22
C ARG A 69 -6.41 -5.49 -0.67
N SER A 70 -6.72 -5.13 -1.92
CA SER A 70 -6.55 -3.75 -2.39
C SER A 70 -7.42 -2.77 -1.59
N ALA A 71 -8.63 -3.18 -1.19
CA ALA A 71 -9.49 -2.37 -0.32
C ALA A 71 -8.92 -2.20 1.09
N VAL A 72 -8.37 -3.27 1.71
CA VAL A 72 -7.67 -3.17 3.00
C VAL A 72 -6.49 -2.20 2.91
N ARG A 73 -5.75 -2.23 1.80
CA ARG A 73 -4.64 -1.29 1.57
C ARG A 73 -5.09 0.15 1.51
N LEU A 74 -6.14 0.44 0.74
CA LEU A 74 -6.72 1.77 0.69
C LEU A 74 -7.18 2.24 2.08
N LEU A 75 -7.82 1.35 2.85
CA LEU A 75 -8.34 1.68 4.18
C LEU A 75 -7.24 2.18 5.12
N TYR A 76 -6.13 1.44 5.27
CA TYR A 76 -5.07 1.89 6.18
C TYR A 76 -4.33 3.13 5.67
N LEU A 77 -4.21 3.32 4.35
CA LEU A 77 -3.63 4.52 3.77
C LEU A 77 -4.49 5.77 4.05
N PHE A 78 -5.83 5.65 4.01
CA PHE A 78 -6.72 6.72 4.44
C PHE A 78 -6.60 7.02 5.94
N ILE A 79 -6.55 5.98 6.78
CA ILE A 79 -6.33 6.14 8.22
C ILE A 79 -5.00 6.86 8.48
N PHE A 80 -3.93 6.50 7.75
CA PHE A 80 -2.64 7.17 7.85
C PHE A 80 -2.72 8.67 7.53
N ILE A 81 -3.46 9.09 6.49
CA ILE A 81 -3.66 10.51 6.16
C ILE A 81 -4.34 11.26 7.32
N ILE A 82 -5.36 10.65 7.92
CA ILE A 82 -6.08 11.23 9.07
C ILE A 82 -5.11 11.38 10.26
N LEU A 83 -4.37 10.32 10.60
CA LEU A 83 -3.41 10.36 11.71
C LEU A 83 -2.27 11.35 11.47
N SER A 84 -1.82 11.50 10.23
CA SER A 84 -0.79 12.48 9.86
C SER A 84 -1.28 13.91 10.03
N SER A 85 -2.51 14.19 9.59
CA SER A 85 -3.17 15.49 9.78
C SER A 85 -3.33 15.83 11.27
N LEU A 86 -3.78 14.86 12.07
CA LEU A 86 -3.89 15.01 13.52
C LEU A 86 -2.52 15.20 14.18
N SER A 87 -1.47 14.56 13.67
CA SER A 87 -0.10 14.71 14.19
C SER A 87 0.42 16.13 13.95
N LEU A 88 0.20 16.67 12.76
CA LEU A 88 0.51 18.07 12.45
C LEU A 88 -0.26 19.04 13.36
N PHE A 89 -1.56 18.81 13.54
CA PHE A 89 -2.38 19.61 14.45
C PHE A 89 -1.87 19.54 15.90
N SER A 90 -1.49 18.35 16.37
CA SER A 90 -0.94 18.15 17.71
C SER A 90 0.36 18.92 17.94
N ILE A 91 1.20 19.04 16.91
CA ILE A 91 2.45 19.80 16.97
C ILE A 91 2.16 21.30 17.09
N VAL A 92 1.27 21.83 16.25
CA VAL A 92 0.87 23.25 16.27
C VAL A 92 0.14 23.61 17.56
N GLY A 93 -0.81 22.77 17.99
CA GLY A 93 -1.56 22.93 19.24
C GLY A 93 -0.77 22.61 20.51
N LYS A 94 0.53 22.34 20.38
CA LYS A 94 1.47 22.08 21.48
C LYS A 94 1.09 20.92 22.43
N SER A 95 0.33 19.94 21.95
CA SER A 95 -0.15 18.82 22.77
C SER A 95 0.83 17.63 22.74
N LYS A 96 1.58 17.46 23.84
CA LYS A 96 2.54 16.35 23.99
C LYS A 96 1.85 14.98 24.08
N GLN A 97 0.75 14.90 24.83
CA GLN A 97 0.03 13.64 25.05
C GLN A 97 -0.60 13.13 23.76
N LEU A 98 -1.24 14.01 23.00
CA LEU A 98 -1.85 13.66 21.72
C LEU A 98 -0.79 13.17 20.71
N LEU A 99 0.34 13.86 20.61
CA LEU A 99 1.42 13.47 19.70
C LEU A 99 1.97 12.07 20.04
N PHE A 100 2.05 11.72 21.33
CA PHE A 100 2.49 10.40 21.76
C PHE A 100 1.52 9.29 21.35
N VAL A 101 0.21 9.48 21.60
CA VAL A 101 -0.83 8.53 21.20
C VAL A 101 -0.84 8.33 19.69
N LEU A 102 -0.74 9.43 18.93
CA LEU A 102 -0.68 9.39 17.47
C LEU A 102 0.59 8.69 16.98
N SER A 103 1.74 8.90 17.64
CA SER A 103 2.99 8.19 17.28
C SER A 103 2.84 6.68 17.43
N ILE A 104 2.20 6.21 18.50
CA ILE A 104 1.91 4.77 18.69
C ILE A 104 0.95 4.27 17.59
N ALA A 105 -0.11 5.03 17.29
CA ALA A 105 -1.05 4.65 16.24
C ALA A 105 -0.37 4.56 14.85
N LEU A 106 0.56 5.47 14.55
CA LEU A 106 1.38 5.43 13.33
C LEU A 106 2.24 4.15 13.27
N LEU A 107 2.85 3.73 14.38
CA LEU A 107 3.62 2.47 14.42
C LEU A 107 2.74 1.26 14.10
N VAL A 108 1.53 1.21 14.67
CA VAL A 108 0.56 0.13 14.40
C VAL A 108 0.14 0.11 12.93
N ILE A 109 -0.17 1.27 12.35
CA ILE A 109 -0.52 1.38 10.92
C ILE A 109 0.67 1.01 10.02
N GLY A 110 1.88 1.41 10.39
CA GLY A 110 3.10 1.01 9.70
C GLY A 110 3.30 -0.51 9.70
N ALA A 111 3.04 -1.17 10.82
CA ALA A 111 3.09 -2.63 10.91
C ALA A 111 2.02 -3.31 10.01
N PHE A 112 0.79 -2.76 9.96
CA PHE A 112 -0.22 -3.21 9.00
C PHE A 112 0.23 -3.04 7.54
N GLY A 113 0.95 -1.95 7.22
CA GLY A 113 1.55 -1.74 5.91
C GLY A 113 2.57 -2.81 5.54
N ILE A 114 3.47 -3.18 6.46
CA ILE A 114 4.45 -4.27 6.26
C ILE A 114 3.73 -5.61 6.07
N PHE A 115 2.72 -5.89 6.91
CA PHE A 115 1.91 -7.09 6.78
C PHE A 115 1.24 -7.15 5.40
N SER A 116 0.61 -6.07 4.95
CA SER A 116 -0.01 -5.98 3.62
C SER A 116 1.00 -6.22 2.50
N PHE A 117 2.21 -5.66 2.60
CA PHE A 117 3.28 -5.89 1.65
C PHE A 117 3.66 -7.38 1.53
N ALA A 118 3.78 -8.10 2.65
CA ALA A 118 4.14 -9.51 2.63
C ALA A 118 3.13 -10.37 1.84
N TYR A 119 1.84 -10.09 1.99
CA TYR A 119 0.79 -10.77 1.21
C TYR A 119 0.80 -10.37 -0.25
N ASP A 120 0.95 -9.09 -0.57
CA ASP A 120 1.04 -8.64 -1.96
C ASP A 120 2.27 -9.25 -2.66
N ALA A 121 3.41 -9.33 -1.96
CA ALA A 121 4.66 -9.90 -2.50
C ALA A 121 4.53 -11.41 -2.78
N LYS A 122 3.86 -12.13 -1.87
CA LYS A 122 3.50 -13.54 -2.09
C LYS A 122 2.60 -13.68 -3.32
N ALA A 123 1.57 -12.83 -3.45
CA ALA A 123 0.66 -12.83 -4.59
C ALA A 123 1.37 -12.64 -5.94
N ILE A 124 2.30 -11.69 -6.03
CA ILE A 124 3.09 -11.51 -7.26
C ILE A 124 3.94 -12.74 -7.55
N THR A 125 4.59 -13.31 -6.52
CA THR A 125 5.45 -14.47 -6.68
C THR A 125 4.66 -15.67 -7.24
N ASP A 126 3.47 -15.89 -6.72
CA ASP A 126 2.60 -16.99 -7.16
C ASP A 126 2.01 -16.70 -8.56
N SER A 127 1.63 -15.45 -8.84
CA SER A 127 1.22 -15.02 -10.18
C SER A 127 2.32 -15.26 -11.23
N ARG A 128 3.58 -14.98 -10.88
CA ARG A 128 4.73 -15.22 -11.76
C ARG A 128 4.98 -16.70 -11.99
N LYS A 129 4.86 -17.53 -10.95
CA LYS A 129 4.99 -18.99 -11.05
C LYS A 129 3.90 -19.55 -11.97
N TYR A 130 2.65 -19.15 -11.76
CA TYR A 130 1.51 -19.61 -12.55
C TYR A 130 1.66 -19.22 -14.03
N CYS A 131 2.00 -17.97 -14.33
CA CYS A 131 2.26 -17.54 -15.70
C CYS A 131 3.42 -18.26 -16.37
N LYS A 132 4.48 -18.63 -15.64
CA LYS A 132 5.58 -19.43 -16.18
C LYS A 132 5.19 -20.88 -16.42
N SER A 133 4.21 -21.42 -15.70
CA SER A 133 3.74 -22.80 -15.85
C SER A 133 2.81 -23.02 -17.05
N ILE A 134 2.18 -21.95 -17.56
CA ILE A 134 1.34 -22.03 -18.75
C ILE A 134 2.25 -21.93 -19.99
N LYS A 135 2.40 -23.06 -20.71
CA LYS A 135 3.26 -23.15 -21.90
C LYS A 135 2.71 -22.39 -23.12
N ASP A 136 1.40 -22.18 -23.19
CA ASP A 136 0.75 -21.47 -24.29
C ASP A 136 -0.29 -20.51 -23.73
N LEU A 137 0.07 -19.22 -23.68
CA LEU A 137 -0.83 -18.15 -23.24
C LEU A 137 -1.68 -17.60 -24.40
N GLY A 138 -1.56 -18.14 -25.62
CA GLY A 138 -2.08 -17.46 -26.81
C GLY A 138 -1.47 -16.06 -26.90
N ASN A 139 -2.27 -15.01 -27.10
CA ASN A 139 -1.79 -13.62 -26.96
C ASN A 139 -2.02 -13.01 -25.57
N ALA A 140 -2.33 -13.79 -24.53
CA ALA A 140 -2.32 -13.30 -23.15
C ALA A 140 -0.89 -12.93 -22.71
N LYS A 141 -0.73 -11.80 -22.00
CA LYS A 141 0.55 -11.36 -21.44
C LYS A 141 0.39 -11.08 -19.98
N CYS A 142 1.27 -11.64 -19.17
CA CYS A 142 1.26 -11.38 -17.74
C CYS A 142 1.77 -9.97 -17.47
N VAL A 143 0.91 -9.11 -16.90
CA VAL A 143 1.22 -7.71 -16.62
C VAL A 143 1.56 -7.57 -15.13
N TYR A 144 2.82 -7.27 -14.83
CA TYR A 144 3.31 -7.15 -13.45
C TYR A 144 3.78 -5.76 -13.07
N ASP A 145 3.99 -4.86 -14.02
CA ASP A 145 4.73 -3.61 -13.76
C ASP A 145 3.99 -2.70 -12.78
N ASN A 146 2.68 -2.51 -12.97
CA ASN A 146 1.84 -1.77 -12.03
C ASN A 146 1.72 -2.46 -10.67
N PHE A 147 1.87 -3.78 -10.60
CA PHE A 147 1.85 -4.53 -9.34
C PHE A 147 3.17 -4.36 -8.58
N ASN A 148 4.30 -4.52 -9.27
CA ASN A 148 5.62 -4.31 -8.70
C ASN A 148 5.79 -2.87 -8.20
N ALA A 149 5.31 -1.88 -8.97
CA ALA A 149 5.35 -0.47 -8.57
C ALA A 149 4.57 -0.25 -7.26
N THR A 150 3.31 -0.69 -7.19
CA THR A 150 2.50 -0.51 -5.98
C THR A 150 3.11 -1.20 -4.76
N ILE A 151 3.64 -2.41 -4.91
CA ILE A 151 4.29 -3.13 -3.80
C ILE A 151 5.53 -2.38 -3.31
N THR A 152 6.35 -1.89 -4.23
CA THR A 152 7.58 -1.15 -3.91
C THR A 152 7.26 0.15 -3.16
N PHE A 153 6.30 0.93 -3.66
CA PHE A 153 5.86 2.15 -2.98
C PHE A 153 5.15 1.85 -1.66
N ASN A 154 4.45 0.73 -1.55
CA ASN A 154 3.80 0.34 -0.31
C ASN A 154 4.81 0.06 0.81
N ILE A 155 5.88 -0.70 0.54
CA ILE A 155 6.90 -0.98 1.57
C ILE A 155 7.65 0.29 1.97
N PHE A 156 7.98 1.17 1.02
CA PHE A 156 8.59 2.45 1.34
C PHE A 156 7.67 3.33 2.18
N THR A 157 6.38 3.35 1.85
CA THR A 157 5.37 4.05 2.67
C THR A 157 5.34 3.47 4.07
N ALA A 158 5.24 2.15 4.24
CA ALA A 158 5.18 1.50 5.55
C ALA A 158 6.43 1.81 6.40
N ILE A 159 7.63 1.72 5.83
CA ILE A 159 8.89 2.05 6.52
C ILE A 159 8.90 3.53 6.92
N SER A 160 8.46 4.42 6.03
CA SER A 160 8.43 5.87 6.29
C SER A 160 7.44 6.22 7.39
N ILE A 161 6.27 5.57 7.45
CA ILE A 161 5.28 5.69 8.52
C ILE A 161 5.89 5.26 9.86
N ILE A 162 6.56 4.10 9.91
CA ILE A 162 7.21 3.61 11.12
C ILE A 162 8.28 4.58 11.59
N ALA A 163 9.16 5.02 10.69
CA ALA A 163 10.18 6.01 11.00
C ALA A 163 9.55 7.28 11.58
N THR A 164 8.50 7.81 10.95
CA THR A 164 7.76 8.98 11.45
C THR A 164 7.20 8.77 12.84
N GLY A 165 6.59 7.60 13.12
CA GLY A 165 6.10 7.25 14.46
C GLY A 165 7.21 7.19 15.51
N VAL A 166 8.33 6.50 15.20
CA VAL A 166 9.49 6.38 16.09
C VAL A 166 10.09 7.76 16.39
N PHE A 167 10.39 8.55 15.36
CA PHE A 167 11.02 9.86 15.52
C PHE A 167 10.10 10.86 16.22
N SER A 168 8.79 10.82 15.95
CA SER A 168 7.80 11.66 16.66
C SER A 168 7.70 11.31 18.14
N ALA A 169 7.81 10.03 18.50
CA ALA A 169 7.83 9.59 19.89
C ALA A 169 9.13 9.98 20.60
N ILE A 170 10.30 9.75 19.99
CA ILE A 170 11.62 10.04 20.59
C ILE A 170 11.84 11.55 20.74
N PHE A 171 11.56 12.35 19.71
CA PHE A 171 11.83 13.78 19.71
C PHE A 171 10.67 14.63 20.23
N ARG A 172 9.63 14.00 20.79
CA ARG A 172 8.42 14.64 21.31
C ARG A 172 8.72 15.90 22.14
N ASN A 173 9.65 15.86 23.09
CA ASN A 173 9.90 16.99 23.98
C ASN A 173 10.50 18.19 23.23
N SER A 174 11.49 17.94 22.37
CA SER A 174 12.13 18.96 21.54
C SER A 174 11.22 19.54 20.46
N MET A 175 10.03 18.97 20.22
CA MET A 175 9.05 19.51 19.28
C MET A 175 8.31 20.73 19.85
N PHE A 176 8.29 20.89 21.17
CA PHE A 176 7.51 21.92 21.87
C PHE A 176 8.37 22.95 22.63
N GLU A 177 9.68 22.76 22.64
CA GLU A 177 10.70 23.75 23.07
C GLU A 177 10.92 24.78 21.96
#